data_AF-A0A1F7BRA6-F1
#
_entry.id   AF-A0A1F7BRA6-F1
#
_cell.length_a   1.000
_cell.length_b   1.000
_cell.length_c   1.000
_cell.angle_alpha   90.00
_cell.angle_beta   90.00
_cell.angle_gamma   90.00
#
_symmetry.space_group_name_H-M   'P 1'
#
loop_
_entity.id
_entity.type
_entity.pdbx_description
1 polymer ?
#
loop_
_entity_poly.entity_id
_entity_poly.type
_entity_poly.pdbx_seq_one_letter_code
_entity_poly.pdbx_strand_id
1 'polypeptide(L)'
;MVEYQRVILADSVRNSVFAKALQQVIVPGCTVLDIGSGTGFLAFLAKKMGAERCILIERDPEYVRLSQEIGKKNNMRGCTFVTGHSTDVREAIAADVIVSETLGNFAYEENIIETLRDARRFLKPGGIMLPQGITQCIAPVTGKQFFEEVTSWDRIGQKLDFSPAREQSINNVYVRAIAPRDLHDFPRSVRIWDTVDLCAAKNESVRRGEVEWIFEDSATIFGFSLFWECVLVPGITISTSPVSPPTHWQQIYLPVRSPLRMGAGETLHLSVTSDSRLAIKINVEWTYERRGKDGKILDRQTLDMRRG
;
A
#
# COMPACT_ATOMS: atom_id res chain seq x y z
N MET A 1 -7.15 5.39 18.31
CA MET A 1 -5.90 5.94 17.77
C MET A 1 -4.70 5.04 18.07
N VAL A 2 -4.30 4.87 19.33
CA VAL A 2 -3.15 4.00 19.70
C VAL A 2 -3.27 2.54 19.21
N GLU A 3 -4.48 2.00 19.07
CA GLU A 3 -4.70 0.64 18.55
C GLU A 3 -4.13 0.43 17.14
N TYR A 4 -4.16 1.45 16.27
CA TYR A 4 -3.58 1.35 14.94
C TYR A 4 -2.05 1.25 15.02
N GLN A 5 -1.42 2.11 15.82
CA GLN A 5 0.03 2.06 16.08
C GLN A 5 0.45 0.75 16.77
N ARG A 6 -0.40 0.16 17.63
CA ARG A 6 -0.15 -1.14 18.26
C ARG A 6 -0.05 -2.24 17.20
N VAL A 7 -0.92 -2.23 16.19
CA VAL A 7 -0.88 -3.20 15.08
C VAL A 7 0.40 -3.01 14.25
N ILE A 8 0.72 -1.78 13.86
CA ILE A 8 1.94 -1.48 13.08
C ILE A 8 3.20 -1.92 13.84
N LEU A 9 3.32 -1.57 15.13
CA LEU A 9 4.49 -1.88 15.92
C LEU A 9 4.58 -3.37 16.32
N ALA A 10 3.47 -4.11 16.29
CA ALA A 10 3.49 -5.57 16.45
C ALA A 10 4.00 -6.31 15.19
N ASP A 11 4.05 -5.62 14.05
CA ASP A 11 4.61 -6.18 12.80
C ASP A 11 6.13 -6.26 12.87
N SER A 12 6.62 -7.41 13.37
CA SER A 12 8.05 -7.68 13.50
C SER A 12 8.79 -7.72 12.16
N VAL A 13 8.12 -8.07 11.06
CA VAL A 13 8.70 -8.13 9.71
C VAL A 13 8.99 -6.70 9.26
N ARG A 14 7.97 -5.84 9.29
CA ARG A 14 8.09 -4.40 8.99
C ARG A 14 9.20 -3.77 9.82
N ASN A 15 9.15 -3.94 11.13
CA ASN A 15 10.14 -3.33 12.04
C ASN A 15 11.56 -3.79 11.72
N SER A 16 11.76 -5.08 11.46
CA SER A 16 13.08 -5.63 11.16
C SER A 16 13.64 -5.14 9.83
N VAL A 17 12.80 -5.05 8.78
CA VAL A 17 13.25 -4.62 7.45
C VAL A 17 13.57 -3.11 7.43
N PHE A 18 12.75 -2.28 8.07
CA PHE A 18 13.05 -0.86 8.24
C PHE A 18 14.29 -0.62 9.10
N ALA A 19 14.48 -1.37 10.19
CA ALA A 19 15.70 -1.29 10.99
C ALA A 19 16.95 -1.63 10.17
N LYS A 20 16.89 -2.66 9.32
CA LYS A 20 18.00 -3.00 8.39
C LYS A 20 18.25 -1.88 7.38
N ALA A 21 17.20 -1.29 6.81
CA ALA A 21 17.32 -0.18 5.87
C ALA A 21 17.97 1.04 6.52
N LEU A 22 17.51 1.43 7.71
CA LEU A 22 18.11 2.51 8.48
C LEU A 22 19.57 2.21 8.83
N GLN A 23 19.90 1.00 9.27
CA GLN A 23 21.27 0.61 9.59
C GLN A 23 22.25 0.78 8.41
N GLN A 24 21.76 0.61 7.18
CA GLN A 24 22.55 0.79 5.95
C GLN A 24 22.81 2.27 5.60
N VAL A 25 21.91 3.18 5.97
CA VAL A 25 21.97 4.60 5.52
C VAL A 25 22.34 5.58 6.62
N ILE A 26 22.15 5.22 7.89
CA ILE A 26 22.50 6.08 9.02
C ILE A 26 24.00 6.07 9.24
N VAL A 27 24.60 7.26 9.15
CA VAL A 27 26.00 7.51 9.48
C VAL A 27 26.10 8.40 10.72
N PRO A 28 27.09 8.22 11.60
CA PRO A 28 27.26 9.07 12.76
C PRO A 28 27.32 10.55 12.39
N GLY A 29 26.54 11.38 13.10
CA GLY A 29 26.48 12.83 12.81
C GLY A 29 25.37 13.22 11.83
N CYS A 30 24.67 12.28 11.19
CA CYS A 30 23.66 12.63 10.19
C CYS A 30 22.39 13.25 10.81
N THR A 31 21.70 14.06 10.01
CA THR A 31 20.35 14.55 10.29
C THR A 31 19.32 13.69 9.56
N VAL A 32 18.32 13.22 10.31
CA VAL A 32 17.22 12.39 9.80
C VAL A 32 15.92 13.14 9.89
N LEU A 33 15.13 13.09 8.82
CA LEU A 33 13.75 13.55 8.79
C LEU A 33 12.82 12.35 8.70
N ASP A 34 11.92 12.20 9.66
CA ASP A 34 10.90 11.15 9.74
C ASP A 34 9.53 11.77 9.47
N ILE A 35 8.93 11.45 8.33
CA ILE A 35 7.65 11.99 7.87
C ILE A 35 6.54 10.97 8.09
N GLY A 36 5.45 11.39 8.73
CA GLY A 36 4.44 10.44 9.21
C GLY A 36 4.97 9.64 10.40
N SER A 37 5.71 10.31 11.29
CA SER A 37 6.54 9.64 12.29
C SER A 37 5.74 8.83 13.33
N GLY A 38 4.43 9.06 13.47
CA GLY A 38 3.57 8.36 14.43
C GLY A 38 4.14 8.40 15.84
N THR A 39 4.43 7.23 16.40
CA THR A 39 5.03 7.08 17.74
C THR A 39 6.53 7.42 17.82
N GLY A 40 7.16 7.79 16.69
CA GLY A 40 8.57 8.15 16.56
C GLY A 40 9.54 6.97 16.45
N PHE A 41 9.04 5.76 16.25
CA PHE A 41 9.84 4.53 16.27
C PHE A 41 11.05 4.58 15.31
N LEU A 42 10.86 5.01 14.06
CA LEU A 42 11.94 5.02 13.06
C LEU A 42 13.00 6.08 13.37
N ALA A 43 12.60 7.31 13.71
CA ALA A 43 13.51 8.33 14.22
C ALA A 43 14.29 7.87 15.47
N PHE A 44 13.65 7.19 16.42
CA PHE A 44 14.33 6.70 17.62
C PHE A 44 15.31 5.56 17.32
N LEU A 45 15.01 4.68 16.36
CA LEU A 45 16.00 3.72 15.85
C LEU A 45 17.20 4.45 15.24
N ALA A 46 16.95 5.44 14.38
CA ALA A 46 18.02 6.22 13.77
C ALA A 46 18.89 6.94 14.81
N LYS A 47 18.28 7.50 15.87
CA LYS A 47 19.01 8.06 17.02
C LYS A 47 19.91 7.03 17.70
N LYS A 48 19.42 5.81 17.93
CA LYS A 48 20.21 4.71 18.52
C LYS A 48 21.34 4.25 17.59
N MET A 49 21.18 4.42 16.27
CA MET A 49 22.18 4.09 15.25
C MET A 49 23.24 5.20 15.04
N GLY A 50 23.13 6.33 15.73
CA GLY A 50 24.15 7.39 15.70
C GLY A 50 23.76 8.67 14.96
N ALA A 51 22.51 8.80 14.50
CA ALA A 51 22.02 10.07 13.98
C ALA A 51 22.17 11.17 15.05
N GLU A 52 22.70 12.33 14.68
CA GLU A 52 22.89 13.46 15.61
C GLU A 52 21.55 14.14 15.90
N ARG A 53 20.78 14.39 14.85
CA ARG A 53 19.48 15.07 14.93
C ARG A 53 18.41 14.28 14.21
N CYS A 54 17.25 14.16 14.83
CA CYS A 54 16.04 13.64 14.19
C CYS A 54 14.95 14.70 14.23
N ILE A 55 14.29 14.93 13.11
CA ILE A 55 13.12 15.80 13.00
C ILE A 55 11.95 14.90 12.66
N LEU A 56 10.93 14.91 13.51
CA LEU A 56 9.76 14.06 13.41
C LEU A 56 8.58 14.94 13.03
N ILE A 57 8.03 14.74 11.85
CA ILE A 57 6.82 15.42 11.37
C ILE A 57 5.66 14.44 11.48
N GLU A 58 4.60 14.82 12.20
CA GLU A 58 3.39 14.03 12.35
C GLU A 58 2.16 14.96 12.35
N ARG A 59 1.14 14.60 11.58
CA ARG A 59 -0.08 15.41 11.43
C ARG A 59 -0.96 15.36 12.66
N ASP A 60 -0.95 14.23 13.37
CA ASP A 60 -1.82 14.01 14.52
C ASP A 60 -1.18 14.55 15.81
N PRO A 61 -1.76 15.57 16.47
CA PRO A 61 -1.21 16.12 17.69
C PRO A 61 -1.16 15.10 18.85
N GLU A 62 -2.03 14.09 18.88
CA GLU A 62 -2.00 13.06 19.92
C GLU A 62 -0.80 12.11 19.73
N TYR A 63 -0.47 11.73 18.50
CA TYR A 63 0.76 10.97 18.21
C TYR A 63 2.02 11.76 18.51
N VAL A 64 2.05 13.06 18.21
CA VAL A 64 3.18 13.93 18.57
C VAL A 64 3.40 13.92 20.08
N ARG A 65 2.34 14.09 20.89
CA ARG A 65 2.43 14.05 22.35
C ARG A 65 2.95 12.70 22.85
N LEU A 66 2.41 11.61 22.32
CA LEU A 66 2.84 10.25 22.69
C LEU A 66 4.31 10.01 22.32
N SER A 67 4.73 10.43 21.13
CA SER A 67 6.12 10.35 20.65
C SER A 67 7.07 11.13 21.55
N GLN A 68 6.69 12.33 22.00
CA GLN A 68 7.45 13.11 22.99
C GLN A 68 7.60 12.38 24.32
N GLU A 69 6.53 11.77 24.84
CA GLU A 69 6.58 10.99 26.09
C GLU A 69 7.48 9.75 25.96
N ILE A 70 7.37 9.02 24.86
CA ILE A 70 8.22 7.87 24.56
C ILE A 70 9.69 8.32 24.46
N GLY A 71 9.95 9.39 23.71
CA GLY A 71 11.28 9.96 23.55
C GLY A 71 11.89 10.37 24.89
N LYS A 72 11.12 11.02 25.76
CA LYS A 72 11.54 11.39 27.12
C LYS A 72 11.88 10.16 27.96
N LYS A 73 11.02 9.14 27.98
CA LYS A 73 11.26 7.89 28.73
C LYS A 73 12.48 7.12 28.24
N ASN A 74 12.82 7.24 26.97
CA ASN A 74 13.95 6.56 26.35
C ASN A 74 15.22 7.42 26.23
N ASN A 75 15.24 8.63 26.80
CA ASN A 75 16.37 9.58 26.69
C ASN A 75 16.77 9.93 25.24
N MET A 76 15.79 10.02 24.34
CA MET A 76 16.00 10.38 22.94
C MET A 76 16.27 11.89 22.78
N ARG A 77 17.51 12.30 23.08
CA ARG A 77 17.98 13.69 22.92
C ARG A 77 18.23 14.03 21.45
N GLY A 78 18.11 15.31 21.08
CA GLY A 78 18.31 15.74 19.69
C GLY A 78 17.15 15.43 18.75
N CYS A 79 15.97 15.14 19.30
CA CYS A 79 14.72 15.01 18.54
C CYS A 79 13.93 16.31 18.56
N THR A 80 13.52 16.78 17.38
CA THR A 80 12.56 17.89 17.21
C THR A 80 11.24 17.29 16.76
N PHE A 81 10.14 17.64 17.42
CA PHE A 81 8.80 17.14 17.10
C PHE A 81 7.97 18.28 16.49
N VAL A 82 7.39 18.04 15.33
CA VAL A 82 6.64 19.02 14.54
C VAL A 82 5.24 18.47 14.28
N THR A 83 4.22 19.18 14.75
CA THR A 83 2.82 18.86 14.44
C THR A 83 2.42 19.50 13.12
N GLY A 84 2.01 18.70 12.15
CA GLY A 84 1.49 19.17 10.87
C GLY A 84 1.77 18.21 9.71
N HIS A 85 1.25 18.53 8.53
CA HIS A 85 1.62 17.83 7.31
C HIS A 85 2.98 18.36 6.80
N SER A 86 3.83 17.49 6.26
CA SER A 86 5.17 17.89 5.80
C SER A 86 5.16 18.96 4.71
N THR A 87 4.11 18.98 3.88
CA THR A 87 3.91 20.00 2.84
C THR A 87 3.64 21.39 3.41
N ASP A 88 3.24 21.49 4.68
CA ASP A 88 2.93 22.77 5.34
C ASP A 88 4.12 23.34 6.10
N VAL A 89 5.16 22.53 6.36
CA VAL A 89 6.38 22.95 7.04
C VAL A 89 7.13 23.98 6.19
N ARG A 90 7.46 25.13 6.78
CA ARG A 90 8.11 26.26 6.08
C ARG A 90 9.55 26.47 6.55
N GLU A 91 9.91 25.88 7.67
CA GLU A 91 11.24 25.89 8.24
C GLU A 91 12.25 25.27 7.28
N ALA A 92 13.44 25.87 7.22
CA ALA A 92 14.55 25.33 6.45
C ALA A 92 15.06 24.06 7.14
N ILE A 93 14.68 22.90 6.60
CA ILE A 93 15.19 21.58 6.99
C ILE A 93 16.19 21.11 5.92
N ALA A 94 17.33 20.62 6.37
CA ALA A 94 18.32 19.95 5.53
C ALA A 94 18.68 18.61 6.18
N ALA A 95 18.16 17.52 5.62
CA ALA A 95 18.34 16.16 6.10
C ALA A 95 19.30 15.38 5.18
N ASP A 96 20.15 14.55 5.80
CA ASP A 96 21.00 13.59 5.11
C ASP A 96 20.19 12.33 4.74
N VAL A 97 19.21 11.97 5.59
CA VAL A 97 18.30 10.86 5.36
C VAL A 97 16.85 11.30 5.59
N ILE A 98 15.97 10.98 4.65
CA ILE A 98 14.52 11.12 4.80
C ILE A 98 13.91 9.72 4.84
N VAL A 99 13.13 9.43 5.88
CA VAL A 99 12.33 8.22 5.99
C VAL A 99 10.85 8.59 6.08
N SER A 100 10.02 7.89 5.31
CA SER A 100 8.56 8.02 5.39
C SER A 100 7.97 6.61 5.31
N GLU A 101 7.39 6.15 6.41
CA GLU A 101 6.62 4.91 6.40
C GLU A 101 5.14 5.27 6.42
N THR A 102 4.65 5.57 5.22
CA THR A 102 3.27 5.94 4.93
C THR A 102 2.72 5.00 3.85
N LEU A 103 3.11 3.72 3.93
CA LEU A 103 2.63 2.67 3.04
C LEU A 103 1.26 2.19 3.53
N GLY A 104 0.30 2.04 2.63
CA GLY A 104 -1.02 1.51 2.96
C GLY A 104 -1.20 0.03 2.67
N ASN A 105 -2.40 -0.45 3.00
CA ASN A 105 -2.85 -1.75 2.50
C ASN A 105 -2.86 -1.72 0.97
N PHE A 106 -3.40 -0.66 0.38
CA PHE A 106 -3.04 -0.22 -0.96
C PHE A 106 -1.77 0.64 -0.91
N ALA A 107 -0.77 0.36 -1.75
CA ALA A 107 0.58 0.88 -1.54
C ALA A 107 0.68 2.42 -1.51
N TYR A 108 -0.20 3.11 -2.23
CA TYR A 108 -0.18 4.58 -2.38
C TYR A 108 -1.09 5.35 -1.45
N GLU A 109 -1.59 4.72 -0.38
CA GLU A 109 -2.30 5.47 0.67
C GLU A 109 -1.38 6.50 1.34
N GLU A 110 -2.00 7.33 2.19
CA GLU A 110 -1.33 8.40 2.92
C GLU A 110 -0.48 9.34 2.04
N ASN A 111 -0.86 9.41 0.76
CA ASN A 111 -0.31 10.31 -0.24
C ASN A 111 1.21 10.16 -0.41
N ILE A 112 1.77 8.97 -0.19
CA ILE A 112 3.22 8.71 -0.19
C ILE A 112 3.95 9.29 -1.41
N ILE A 113 3.33 9.23 -2.60
CA ILE A 113 3.90 9.79 -3.84
C ILE A 113 4.08 11.31 -3.74
N GLU A 114 3.05 12.04 -3.31
CA GLU A 114 3.11 13.50 -3.20
C GLU A 114 3.96 13.94 -2.03
N THR A 115 3.83 13.24 -0.90
CA THR A 115 4.59 13.46 0.33
C THR A 115 6.09 13.34 0.07
N LEU A 116 6.55 12.26 -0.57
CA LEU A 116 7.98 12.07 -0.87
C LEU A 116 8.47 12.96 -2.01
N ARG A 117 7.60 13.33 -2.96
CA ARG A 117 7.92 14.33 -3.99
C ARG A 117 8.21 15.69 -3.34
N ASP A 118 7.37 16.15 -2.40
CA ASP A 118 7.60 17.40 -1.67
C ASP A 118 8.83 17.30 -0.76
N ALA A 119 9.00 16.17 -0.06
CA ALA A 119 10.07 15.95 0.91
C ALA A 119 11.48 16.18 0.35
N ARG A 120 11.67 16.05 -0.98
CA ARG A 120 12.94 16.35 -1.65
C ARG A 120 13.49 17.74 -1.34
N ARG A 121 12.63 18.74 -1.10
CA ARG A 121 13.08 20.10 -0.74
C ARG A 121 13.84 20.15 0.57
N PHE A 122 13.68 19.12 1.42
CA PHE A 122 14.40 18.96 2.68
C PHE A 122 15.65 18.10 2.55
N LEU A 123 15.89 17.46 1.40
CA LEU A 123 17.00 16.53 1.21
C LEU A 123 18.26 17.30 0.80
N LYS A 124 19.38 17.07 1.49
CA LYS A 124 20.69 17.59 1.09
C LYS A 124 21.14 16.96 -0.24
N PRO A 125 22.01 17.64 -1.02
CA PRO A 125 22.67 17.01 -2.16
C PRO A 125 23.38 15.71 -1.73
N GLY A 126 23.09 14.61 -2.42
CA GLY A 126 23.63 13.27 -2.08
C GLY A 126 22.95 12.58 -0.89
N GLY A 127 21.92 13.18 -0.30
CA GLY A 127 21.12 12.55 0.74
C GLY A 127 20.32 11.36 0.21
N ILE A 128 19.84 10.53 1.13
CA ILE A 128 19.09 9.30 0.83
C ILE A 128 17.64 9.46 1.30
N MET A 129 16.69 9.02 0.46
CA MET A 129 15.29 8.92 0.82
C MET A 129 14.85 7.46 0.79
N LEU A 130 14.05 7.04 1.77
CA LEU A 130 13.43 5.71 1.80
C LEU A 130 11.95 5.81 2.22
N PRO A 131 11.07 5.01 1.59
CA PRO A 131 11.35 4.04 0.54
C PRO A 131 11.72 4.66 -0.82
N GLN A 132 12.39 3.87 -1.68
CA GLN A 132 12.89 4.30 -2.99
C GLN A 132 11.99 3.90 -4.15
N GLY A 133 11.28 2.78 -4.07
CA GLY A 133 10.42 2.35 -5.17
C GLY A 133 9.37 1.34 -4.75
N ILE A 134 8.23 1.36 -5.43
CA ILE A 134 7.12 0.44 -5.21
C ILE A 134 6.76 -0.23 -6.53
N THR A 135 6.61 -1.54 -6.49
CA THR A 135 6.05 -2.36 -7.58
C THR A 135 4.74 -2.96 -7.08
N GLN A 136 3.65 -2.75 -7.82
CA GLN A 136 2.35 -3.32 -7.48
C GLN A 136 1.98 -4.45 -8.42
N CYS A 137 1.63 -5.57 -7.82
CA CYS A 137 1.32 -6.83 -8.47
C CYS A 137 -0.16 -7.16 -8.30
N ILE A 138 -0.69 -7.91 -9.26
CA ILE A 138 -2.07 -8.37 -9.26
C ILE A 138 -2.17 -9.82 -9.76
N ALA A 139 -3.09 -10.59 -9.17
CA ALA A 139 -3.37 -11.96 -9.58
C ALA A 139 -4.89 -12.28 -9.49
N PRO A 140 -5.45 -13.12 -10.38
CA PRO A 140 -6.85 -13.54 -10.28
C PRO A 140 -7.10 -14.43 -9.06
N VAL A 141 -8.19 -14.19 -8.34
CA VAL A 141 -8.59 -14.94 -7.14
C VAL A 141 -9.58 -16.05 -7.50
N THR A 142 -9.28 -17.28 -7.08
CA THR A 142 -10.14 -18.46 -7.20
C THR A 142 -10.79 -18.86 -5.86
N GLY A 143 -10.31 -18.31 -4.75
CA GLY A 143 -10.89 -18.49 -3.42
C GLY A 143 -12.29 -17.88 -3.31
N LYS A 144 -13.33 -18.72 -3.41
CA LYS A 144 -14.74 -18.29 -3.39
C LYS A 144 -15.16 -17.62 -2.07
N GLN A 145 -14.48 -17.93 -0.97
CA GLN A 145 -14.82 -17.44 0.37
C GLN A 145 -14.84 -15.92 0.46
N PHE A 146 -13.93 -15.24 -0.25
CA PHE A 146 -13.84 -13.77 -0.24
C PHE A 146 -15.04 -13.14 -0.94
N PHE A 147 -15.45 -13.72 -2.07
CA PHE A 147 -16.66 -13.28 -2.78
C PHE A 147 -17.93 -13.56 -1.96
N GLU A 148 -18.06 -14.78 -1.43
CA GLU A 148 -19.21 -15.17 -0.63
C GLU A 148 -19.38 -14.27 0.62
N GLU A 149 -18.28 -13.84 1.24
CA GLU A 149 -18.29 -12.90 2.36
C GLU A 149 -18.91 -11.55 1.96
N VAL A 150 -18.39 -10.92 0.90
CA VAL A 150 -18.83 -9.58 0.45
C VAL A 150 -20.22 -9.60 -0.19
N THR A 151 -20.66 -10.75 -0.70
CA THR A 151 -22.02 -10.96 -1.23
C THR A 151 -22.94 -11.70 -0.26
N SER A 152 -22.63 -11.71 1.04
CA SER A 152 -23.46 -12.36 2.07
C SER A 152 -24.92 -11.87 2.09
N TRP A 153 -25.15 -10.64 1.61
CA TRP A 153 -26.46 -10.04 1.35
C TRP A 153 -27.42 -10.95 0.56
N ASP A 154 -26.89 -11.73 -0.39
CA ASP A 154 -27.67 -12.64 -1.24
C ASP A 154 -28.31 -13.81 -0.46
N ARG A 155 -27.88 -14.03 0.80
CA ARG A 155 -28.19 -15.23 1.60
C ARG A 155 -28.96 -14.94 2.89
N ILE A 156 -29.44 -13.71 3.11
CA ILE A 156 -30.15 -13.32 4.34
C ILE A 156 -31.50 -14.03 4.51
N GLY A 157 -32.22 -14.32 3.41
CA GLY A 157 -33.35 -15.26 3.42
C GLY A 157 -34.65 -14.77 4.07
N GLN A 158 -35.00 -13.49 3.96
CA GLN A 158 -36.18 -12.90 4.63
C GLN A 158 -37.17 -12.18 3.69
N LYS A 159 -37.17 -12.51 2.38
CA LYS A 159 -37.94 -11.81 1.33
C LYS A 159 -37.69 -10.30 1.26
N LEU A 160 -36.53 -9.85 1.75
CA LEU A 160 -36.02 -8.50 1.62
C LEU A 160 -34.95 -8.48 0.52
N ASP A 161 -34.96 -7.46 -0.32
CA ASP A 161 -33.96 -7.28 -1.38
C ASP A 161 -32.82 -6.37 -0.87
N PHE A 162 -31.65 -6.99 -0.65
CA PHE A 162 -30.42 -6.30 -0.25
C PHE A 162 -29.48 -6.00 -1.42
N SER A 163 -29.95 -6.09 -2.66
CA SER A 163 -29.14 -5.79 -3.85
C SER A 163 -28.47 -4.41 -3.81
N PRO A 164 -29.03 -3.33 -3.22
CA PRO A 164 -28.30 -2.06 -3.08
C PRO A 164 -27.08 -2.15 -2.16
N ALA A 165 -27.18 -2.90 -1.05
CA ALA A 165 -26.07 -3.11 -0.11
C ALA A 165 -24.99 -4.02 -0.71
N ARG A 166 -25.42 -5.03 -1.48
CA ARG A 166 -24.52 -5.86 -2.29
C ARG A 166 -23.75 -5.02 -3.29
N GLU A 167 -24.45 -4.10 -3.99
CA GLU A 167 -23.82 -3.22 -4.98
C GLU A 167 -22.74 -2.34 -4.35
N GLN A 168 -23.01 -1.74 -3.19
CA GLN A 168 -21.99 -0.97 -2.48
C GLN A 168 -20.80 -1.86 -2.08
N SER A 169 -21.08 -3.05 -1.55
CA SER A 169 -20.01 -3.98 -1.12
C SER A 169 -19.08 -4.36 -2.29
N ILE A 170 -19.61 -4.75 -3.45
CA ILE A 170 -18.75 -5.14 -4.57
C ILE A 170 -17.93 -3.97 -5.15
N ASN A 171 -18.37 -2.72 -4.96
CA ASN A 171 -17.64 -1.52 -5.38
C ASN A 171 -16.56 -1.11 -4.37
N ASN A 172 -16.36 -1.84 -3.27
CA ASN A 172 -15.34 -1.54 -2.27
C ASN A 172 -14.12 -2.47 -2.40
N VAL A 173 -13.01 -2.08 -1.78
CA VAL A 173 -11.78 -2.88 -1.68
C VAL A 173 -11.64 -3.42 -0.27
N TYR A 174 -11.08 -4.63 -0.15
CA TYR A 174 -11.06 -5.33 1.13
C TYR A 174 -9.66 -5.81 1.49
N VAL A 175 -9.22 -5.49 2.70
CA VAL A 175 -7.96 -6.03 3.24
C VAL A 175 -8.19 -7.47 3.68
N ARG A 176 -7.50 -8.43 3.05
CA ARG A 176 -7.62 -9.86 3.36
C ARG A 176 -6.27 -10.54 3.32
N ALA A 177 -6.09 -11.54 4.18
CA ALA A 177 -5.01 -12.50 4.05
C ALA A 177 -5.37 -13.50 2.95
N ILE A 178 -4.71 -13.38 1.80
CA ILE A 178 -4.92 -14.24 0.62
C ILE A 178 -3.71 -15.14 0.49
N ALA A 179 -3.93 -16.46 0.48
CA ALA A 179 -2.86 -17.43 0.33
C ALA A 179 -2.64 -17.80 -1.15
N PRO A 180 -1.46 -18.34 -1.54
CA PRO A 180 -1.20 -18.78 -2.91
C PRO A 180 -2.24 -19.76 -3.47
N ARG A 181 -2.82 -20.62 -2.62
CA ARG A 181 -3.88 -21.57 -2.99
C ARG A 181 -5.20 -20.91 -3.41
N ASP A 182 -5.41 -19.66 -3.01
CA ASP A 182 -6.62 -18.89 -3.30
C ASP A 182 -6.48 -18.10 -4.62
N LEU A 183 -5.34 -18.22 -5.29
CA LEU A 183 -5.01 -17.53 -6.53
C LEU A 183 -4.91 -18.52 -7.68
N HIS A 184 -5.39 -18.10 -8.85
CA HIS A 184 -5.27 -18.90 -10.06
C HIS A 184 -3.79 -19.05 -10.45
N ASP A 185 -3.31 -20.27 -10.68
CA ASP A 185 -1.98 -20.54 -11.26
C ASP A 185 -0.82 -19.71 -10.67
N PHE A 186 -0.82 -19.55 -9.35
CA PHE A 186 0.21 -18.77 -8.67
C PHE A 186 1.55 -19.54 -8.60
N PRO A 187 2.71 -18.90 -8.88
CA PRO A 187 2.92 -17.48 -9.18
C PRO A 187 2.90 -17.11 -10.67
N ARG A 188 2.66 -18.06 -11.59
CA ARG A 188 2.73 -17.82 -13.05
C ARG A 188 1.72 -16.77 -13.53
N SER A 189 0.59 -16.64 -12.84
CA SER A 189 -0.45 -15.64 -13.12
C SER A 189 -0.16 -14.24 -12.57
N VAL A 190 0.90 -14.02 -11.79
CA VAL A 190 1.15 -12.68 -11.25
C VAL A 190 1.50 -11.72 -12.38
N ARG A 191 0.91 -10.53 -12.37
CA ARG A 191 1.21 -9.44 -13.30
C ARG A 191 1.56 -8.19 -12.53
N ILE A 192 2.51 -7.41 -13.03
CA ILE A 192 2.79 -6.07 -12.52
C ILE A 192 1.85 -5.12 -13.28
N TRP A 193 1.00 -4.39 -12.56
CA TRP A 193 0.15 -3.38 -13.17
C TRP A 193 0.78 -1.98 -13.06
N ASP A 194 1.65 -1.74 -12.08
CA ASP A 194 2.26 -0.44 -11.88
C ASP A 194 3.61 -0.50 -11.15
N THR A 195 4.48 0.47 -11.43
CA THR A 195 5.77 0.65 -10.76
C THR A 195 6.09 2.14 -10.64
N VAL A 196 6.50 2.58 -9.46
CA VAL A 196 6.89 3.96 -9.20
C VAL A 196 8.27 4.02 -8.57
N ASP A 197 9.12 4.89 -9.12
CA ASP A 197 10.38 5.30 -8.51
C ASP A 197 10.09 6.52 -7.61
N LEU A 198 10.01 6.30 -6.30
CA LEU A 198 9.76 7.36 -5.33
C LEU A 198 10.95 8.32 -5.21
N CYS A 199 12.10 8.01 -5.80
CA CYS A 199 13.28 8.87 -5.95
C CYS A 199 13.30 9.69 -7.26
N ALA A 200 12.32 9.52 -8.16
CA ALA A 200 12.13 10.38 -9.33
C ALA A 200 11.54 11.77 -8.99
N ALA A 201 12.03 12.81 -9.67
CA ALA A 201 11.57 14.20 -9.47
C ALA A 201 10.10 14.43 -9.90
N LYS A 202 9.60 13.62 -10.84
CA LYS A 202 8.24 13.72 -11.36
C LYS A 202 7.55 12.37 -11.22
N ASN A 203 6.61 12.31 -10.29
CA ASN A 203 5.64 11.23 -10.17
C ASN A 203 4.24 11.81 -10.13
N GLU A 204 3.35 11.18 -10.90
CA GLU A 204 1.93 11.46 -10.88
C GLU A 204 1.23 10.54 -9.88
N SER A 205 0.27 11.12 -9.15
CA SER A 205 -0.54 10.44 -8.13
C SER A 205 -1.79 9.79 -8.73
N VAL A 206 -2.10 10.10 -10.00
CA VAL A 206 -3.08 9.37 -10.80
C VAL A 206 -2.31 8.39 -11.66
N ARG A 207 -2.59 7.10 -11.51
CA ARG A 207 -1.83 6.02 -12.15
C ARG A 207 -2.79 5.02 -12.76
N ARG A 208 -2.43 4.49 -13.94
CA ARG A 208 -3.22 3.51 -14.66
C ARG A 208 -2.32 2.42 -15.21
N GLY A 209 -2.75 1.18 -15.04
CA GLY A 209 -2.09 0.00 -15.58
C GLY A 209 -3.08 -0.97 -16.19
N GLU A 210 -2.61 -1.75 -17.16
CA GLU A 210 -3.40 -2.77 -17.83
C GLU A 210 -2.64 -4.09 -17.84
N VAL A 211 -3.35 -5.19 -17.56
CA VAL A 211 -2.80 -6.53 -17.52
C VAL A 211 -3.75 -7.51 -18.20
N GLU A 212 -3.19 -8.65 -18.62
CA GLU A 212 -3.94 -9.68 -19.34
C GLU A 212 -3.53 -11.09 -18.90
N TRP A 213 -4.51 -11.99 -18.88
CA TRP A 213 -4.34 -13.43 -18.67
C TRP A 213 -5.02 -14.21 -19.79
N ILE A 214 -4.34 -15.25 -20.27
CA ILE A 214 -4.89 -16.27 -21.16
C ILE A 214 -5.03 -17.54 -20.35
N PHE A 215 -6.22 -18.15 -20.34
CA PHE A 215 -6.51 -19.31 -19.51
C PHE A 215 -6.20 -20.60 -20.28
N GLU A 216 -5.36 -21.47 -19.72
CA GLU A 216 -5.05 -22.77 -20.31
C GLU A 216 -6.17 -23.80 -20.03
N ASP A 217 -6.79 -23.70 -18.85
CA ASP A 217 -7.85 -24.58 -18.37
C ASP A 217 -9.05 -23.77 -17.85
N SER A 218 -10.14 -24.47 -17.51
CA SER A 218 -11.30 -23.81 -16.91
C SER A 218 -10.99 -23.35 -15.48
N ALA A 219 -11.42 -22.12 -15.16
CA ALA A 219 -11.28 -21.55 -13.83
C ALA A 219 -12.47 -20.64 -13.53
N THR A 220 -12.81 -20.48 -12.25
CA THR A 220 -13.77 -19.44 -11.83
C THR A 220 -13.02 -18.36 -11.08
N ILE A 221 -13.08 -17.14 -11.58
CA ILE A 221 -12.46 -15.96 -10.96
C ILE A 221 -13.52 -15.23 -10.15
N PHE A 222 -13.21 -15.04 -8.87
CA PHE A 222 -14.07 -14.41 -7.88
C PHE A 222 -13.67 -12.96 -7.57
N GLY A 223 -12.49 -12.55 -8.01
CA GLY A 223 -11.94 -11.21 -7.82
C GLY A 223 -10.49 -11.15 -8.23
N PHE A 224 -9.79 -10.11 -7.79
CA PHE A 224 -8.36 -9.94 -7.98
C PHE A 224 -7.70 -9.65 -6.64
N SER A 225 -6.48 -10.14 -6.46
CA SER A 225 -5.65 -9.84 -5.31
C SER A 225 -4.56 -8.87 -5.73
N LEU A 226 -4.50 -7.73 -5.05
CA LEU A 226 -3.45 -6.73 -5.14
C LEU A 226 -2.48 -6.89 -3.97
N PHE A 227 -1.20 -6.85 -4.27
CA PHE A 227 -0.11 -6.84 -3.31
C PHE A 227 1.08 -6.09 -3.90
N TRP A 228 2.07 -5.77 -3.09
CA TRP A 228 3.14 -4.88 -3.49
C TRP A 228 4.50 -5.28 -2.92
N GLU A 229 5.54 -4.83 -3.60
CA GLU A 229 6.92 -4.89 -3.15
C GLU A 229 7.47 -3.48 -3.09
N CYS A 230 8.15 -3.16 -1.99
CA CYS A 230 8.68 -1.84 -1.72
C CYS A 230 10.19 -1.96 -1.46
N VAL A 231 10.99 -1.41 -2.38
CA VAL A 231 12.42 -1.26 -2.20
C VAL A 231 12.63 -0.10 -1.25
N LEU A 232 13.09 -0.38 -0.03
CA LEU A 232 13.39 0.66 0.95
C LEU A 232 14.68 1.37 0.56
N VAL A 233 15.73 0.60 0.30
CA VAL A 233 17.06 1.01 -0.17
C VAL A 233 17.66 -0.13 -1.02
N PRO A 234 18.74 0.07 -1.79
CA PRO A 234 19.30 -0.99 -2.63
C PRO A 234 19.63 -2.25 -1.81
N GLY A 235 19.07 -3.38 -2.22
CA GLY A 235 19.23 -4.68 -1.56
C GLY A 235 18.28 -4.96 -0.39
N ILE A 236 17.44 -4.01 0.03
CA ILE A 236 16.48 -4.17 1.12
C ILE A 236 15.07 -3.88 0.64
N THR A 237 14.27 -4.94 0.52
CA THR A 237 12.88 -4.90 0.06
C THR A 237 11.96 -5.48 1.13
N ILE A 238 10.78 -4.87 1.28
CA ILE A 238 9.65 -5.45 2.01
C ILE A 238 8.53 -5.77 1.03
N SER A 239 7.83 -6.89 1.23
CA SER A 239 6.81 -7.39 0.30
C SER A 239 5.56 -7.80 1.08
N THR A 240 4.40 -7.50 0.50
CA THR A 240 3.09 -8.01 0.93
C THR A 240 2.62 -9.18 0.06
N SER A 241 3.52 -9.79 -0.72
CA SER A 241 3.21 -10.98 -1.53
C SER A 241 2.66 -12.13 -0.66
N PRO A 242 1.68 -12.91 -1.16
CA PRO A 242 1.14 -14.11 -0.49
C PRO A 242 2.17 -15.16 -0.05
N VAL A 243 3.39 -15.15 -0.60
CA VAL A 243 4.49 -16.06 -0.22
C VAL A 243 5.53 -15.41 0.69
N SER A 244 5.44 -14.10 0.92
CA SER A 244 6.31 -13.40 1.86
C SER A 244 5.83 -13.57 3.29
N PRO A 245 6.70 -13.36 4.30
CA PRO A 245 6.28 -13.31 5.69
C PRO A 245 5.10 -12.34 5.87
N PRO A 246 4.02 -12.74 6.58
CA PRO A 246 2.84 -11.90 6.74
C PRO A 246 3.17 -10.57 7.43
N THR A 247 2.60 -9.51 6.89
CA THR A 247 2.65 -8.15 7.46
C THR A 247 1.23 -7.72 7.84
N HIS A 248 1.13 -6.63 8.60
CA HIS A 248 -0.18 -6.07 8.97
C HIS A 248 -0.97 -5.50 7.78
N TRP A 249 -0.29 -5.20 6.66
CA TRP A 249 -0.94 -4.70 5.43
C TRP A 249 -1.75 -5.78 4.71
N GLN A 250 -1.41 -7.05 4.88
CA GLN A 250 -2.02 -8.17 4.15
C GLN A 250 -2.08 -7.90 2.62
N GLN A 251 -3.12 -8.36 1.94
CA GLN A 251 -3.38 -8.09 0.52
C GLN A 251 -4.71 -7.35 0.37
N ILE A 252 -4.89 -6.72 -0.78
CA ILE A 252 -6.16 -6.09 -1.17
C ILE A 252 -6.93 -7.06 -2.07
N TYR A 253 -8.20 -7.24 -1.80
CA TYR A 253 -9.16 -7.98 -2.61
C TYR A 253 -10.06 -7.00 -3.36
N LEU A 254 -10.10 -7.15 -4.69
CA LEU A 254 -10.98 -6.44 -5.61
C LEU A 254 -12.08 -7.41 -6.09
N PRO A 255 -13.35 -7.25 -5.67
CA PRO A 255 -14.43 -8.12 -6.12
C PRO A 255 -14.70 -8.01 -7.63
N VAL A 256 -15.22 -9.08 -8.23
CA VAL A 256 -16.00 -8.97 -9.47
C VAL A 256 -17.47 -8.80 -9.15
N ARG A 257 -18.28 -8.35 -10.12
CA ARG A 257 -19.74 -8.17 -9.95
C ARG A 257 -20.44 -9.53 -9.83
N SER A 258 -19.99 -10.48 -10.63
CA SER A 258 -20.45 -11.87 -10.69
C SER A 258 -19.27 -12.78 -10.99
N PRO A 259 -19.21 -14.02 -10.48
CA PRO A 259 -18.08 -14.93 -10.71
C PRO A 259 -17.84 -15.17 -12.21
N LEU A 260 -16.61 -14.97 -12.66
CA LEU A 260 -16.22 -15.11 -14.06
C LEU A 260 -15.78 -16.55 -14.33
N ARG A 261 -16.60 -17.30 -15.06
CA ARG A 261 -16.27 -18.67 -15.49
C ARG A 261 -15.44 -18.63 -16.76
N MET A 262 -14.13 -18.77 -16.63
CA MET A 262 -13.18 -18.78 -17.73
C MET A 262 -13.09 -20.18 -18.33
N GLY A 263 -13.01 -20.25 -19.66
CA GLY A 263 -12.67 -21.46 -20.41
C GLY A 263 -11.23 -21.44 -20.94
N ALA A 264 -10.71 -22.61 -21.29
CA ALA A 264 -9.44 -22.72 -22.00
C ALA A 264 -9.45 -21.83 -23.25
N GLY A 265 -8.38 -21.09 -23.52
CA GLY A 265 -8.24 -20.15 -24.63
C GLY A 265 -9.03 -18.84 -24.51
N GLU A 266 -9.78 -18.62 -23.42
CA GLU A 266 -10.38 -17.32 -23.13
C GLU A 266 -9.36 -16.37 -22.49
N THR A 267 -9.61 -15.07 -22.66
CA THR A 267 -8.74 -14.01 -22.17
C THR A 267 -9.46 -13.14 -21.15
N LEU A 268 -8.77 -12.76 -20.08
CA LEU A 268 -9.23 -11.77 -19.10
C LEU A 268 -8.30 -10.56 -19.15
N HIS A 269 -8.82 -9.42 -19.58
CA HIS A 269 -8.13 -8.14 -19.49
C HIS A 269 -8.60 -7.39 -18.25
N LEU A 270 -7.69 -6.66 -17.61
CA LEU A 270 -7.99 -5.82 -16.46
C LEU A 270 -7.23 -4.49 -16.59
N SER A 271 -7.96 -3.39 -16.45
CA SER A 271 -7.41 -2.05 -16.25
C SER A 271 -7.63 -1.64 -14.79
N VAL A 272 -6.59 -1.16 -14.13
CA VAL A 272 -6.63 -0.59 -12.78
C VAL A 272 -6.24 0.88 -12.87
N THR A 273 -7.04 1.75 -12.27
CA THR A 273 -6.74 3.18 -12.12
C THR A 273 -6.73 3.51 -10.63
N SER A 274 -5.66 4.13 -10.14
CA SER A 274 -5.57 4.65 -8.78
C SER A 274 -5.40 6.16 -8.78
N ASP A 275 -6.09 6.86 -7.87
CA ASP A 275 -5.97 8.30 -7.63
C ASP A 275 -5.62 8.55 -6.17
N SER A 276 -4.35 8.82 -5.89
CA SER A 276 -3.80 9.04 -4.55
C SER A 276 -3.41 10.50 -4.29
N ARG A 277 -4.05 11.45 -4.98
CA ARG A 277 -3.85 12.88 -4.73
C ARG A 277 -4.35 13.25 -3.33
N LEU A 278 -3.71 14.23 -2.68
CA LEU A 278 -4.09 14.71 -1.33
C LEU A 278 -5.60 14.98 -1.19
N ALA A 279 -6.22 15.62 -2.19
CA ALA A 279 -7.64 15.95 -2.17
C ALA A 279 -8.58 14.73 -2.24
N ILE A 280 -8.09 13.59 -2.75
CA ILE A 280 -8.86 12.36 -2.97
C ILE A 280 -8.55 11.31 -1.90
N LYS A 281 -7.38 11.41 -1.24
CA LYS A 281 -6.78 10.39 -0.35
C LYS A 281 -6.40 9.15 -1.14
N ILE A 282 -7.40 8.33 -1.48
CA ILE A 282 -7.23 7.16 -2.33
C ILE A 282 -8.57 6.84 -3.02
N ASN A 283 -8.51 6.56 -4.32
CA ASN A 283 -9.57 5.90 -5.06
C ASN A 283 -8.96 4.81 -5.93
N VAL A 284 -9.59 3.64 -5.97
CA VAL A 284 -9.22 2.57 -6.90
C VAL A 284 -10.45 2.23 -7.74
N GLU A 285 -10.27 2.31 -9.06
CA GLU A 285 -11.22 1.85 -10.06
C GLU A 285 -10.61 0.66 -10.79
N TRP A 286 -11.38 -0.39 -11.01
CA TRP A 286 -10.96 -1.54 -11.81
C TRP A 286 -12.02 -1.92 -12.83
N THR A 287 -11.58 -2.11 -14.06
CA THR A 287 -12.41 -2.54 -15.18
C THR A 287 -11.88 -3.84 -15.72
N TYR A 288 -12.70 -4.90 -15.73
CA TYR A 288 -12.33 -6.17 -16.34
C TYR A 288 -13.17 -6.45 -17.58
N GLU A 289 -12.56 -7.19 -18.50
CA GLU A 289 -13.16 -7.60 -19.75
C GLU A 289 -12.82 -9.06 -20.02
N ARG A 290 -13.85 -9.91 -20.08
CA ARG A 290 -13.73 -11.32 -20.48
C ARG A 290 -13.94 -11.42 -21.98
N ARG A 291 -12.99 -12.02 -22.67
CA ARG A 291 -13.04 -12.27 -24.12
C ARG A 291 -13.08 -13.76 -24.42
N GLY A 292 -13.89 -14.14 -25.39
CA GLY A 292 -13.92 -15.49 -25.94
C GLY A 292 -12.66 -15.80 -26.75
N LYS A 293 -12.51 -17.06 -27.15
CA LYS A 293 -11.41 -17.52 -28.02
C LYS A 293 -11.30 -16.77 -29.35
N ASP A 294 -12.43 -16.27 -29.84
CA ASP A 294 -12.53 -15.48 -31.07
C ASP A 294 -12.25 -13.98 -30.85
N GLY A 295 -11.82 -13.60 -29.64
CA GLY A 295 -11.53 -12.22 -29.25
C GLY A 295 -12.75 -11.36 -28.95
N LYS A 296 -13.97 -11.89 -29.08
CA LYS A 296 -15.19 -11.12 -28.78
C LYS A 296 -15.34 -10.89 -27.30
N ILE A 297 -15.75 -9.68 -26.94
CA ILE A 297 -16.09 -9.32 -25.56
C ILE A 297 -17.36 -10.07 -25.17
N LEU A 298 -17.26 -10.91 -24.14
CA LEU A 298 -18.37 -11.67 -23.57
C LEU A 298 -18.98 -10.96 -22.35
N ASP A 299 -18.14 -10.26 -21.58
CA ASP A 299 -18.55 -9.46 -20.43
C ASP A 299 -17.53 -8.33 -20.20
N ARG A 300 -18.02 -7.17 -19.76
CA ARG A 300 -17.19 -6.02 -19.37
C ARG A 300 -17.87 -5.28 -18.24
N GLN A 301 -17.15 -5.06 -17.15
CA GLN A 301 -17.67 -4.37 -15.97
C GLN A 301 -16.62 -3.42 -15.39
N THR A 302 -17.09 -2.32 -14.82
CA THR A 302 -16.28 -1.34 -14.09
C THR A 302 -16.81 -1.21 -12.67
N LEU A 303 -15.91 -1.26 -11.70
CA LEU A 303 -16.17 -1.05 -10.28
C LEU A 303 -15.25 0.06 -9.76
N ASP A 304 -15.75 0.84 -8.81
CA ASP A 304 -15.09 2.05 -8.32
C ASP A 304 -15.39 2.23 -6.83
N MET A 305 -14.34 2.38 -6.01
CA MET A 305 -14.43 2.66 -4.58
C MET A 305 -15.37 3.82 -4.23
N ARG A 306 -15.55 4.81 -5.11
CA ARG A 306 -16.51 5.93 -4.90
C ARG A 306 -17.98 5.50 -4.89
N ARG A 307 -18.30 4.31 -5.37
CA ARG A 307 -19.67 3.76 -5.40
C ARG A 307 -19.92 2.76 -4.28
N GLY A 308 -18.91 2.45 -3.47
CA GLY A 308 -18.95 1.47 -2.38
C GLY A 308 -19.04 2.06 -0.99
#